data_AF-A0A645HVP7-F1
#
_entry.id   AF-A0A645HVP7-F1
#
_cell.length_a   1.000
_cell.length_b   1.000
_cell.length_c   1.000
_cell.angle_alpha   90.00
_cell.angle_beta   90.00
_cell.angle_gamma   90.00
#
_symmetry.space_group_name_H-M   'P 1'
#
loop_
_entity.id
_entity.type
_entity.pdbx_description
1 polymer ?
#
loop_
_entity_poly.entity_id
_entity_poly.type
_entity_poly.pdbx_seq_one_letter_code
_entity_poly.pdbx_strand_id
1 'polypeptide(L)'
;MAEIGNLKVHIVNYSRTRDIYIAYRKAGYSKKFYGANASEILLHKAAKAAFDVLPTKKISTVKVLQAEYETRLAEKKKAYVNYAAARKEMKGLLTAKANIDRLLDIIPEQLRKENKQPQR
;
A
#
# COMPACT_ATOMS: atom_id res chain seq x y z
N MET A 1 6.13 2.93 0.04
CA MET A 1 6.47 2.44 1.41
C MET A 1 7.45 3.35 2.12
N ALA A 2 8.51 3.83 1.45
CA ALA A 2 9.50 4.75 2.03
C ALA A 2 8.89 6.05 2.58
N GLU A 3 7.92 6.66 1.88
CA GLU A 3 7.27 7.91 2.31
C GLU A 3 6.55 7.79 3.67
N ILE A 4 5.86 6.68 3.93
CA ILE A 4 5.18 6.42 5.21
C ILE A 4 6.21 6.19 6.33
N GLY A 5 7.30 5.48 6.03
CA GLY A 5 8.41 5.28 6.97
C GLY A 5 9.06 6.60 7.36
N ASN A 6 9.37 7.44 6.38
CA ASN A 6 9.94 8.77 6.60
C ASN A 6 9.02 9.66 7.44
N LEU A 7 7.71 9.64 7.13
CA LEU A 7 6.74 10.41 7.90
C LEU A 7 6.66 9.95 9.36
N LYS A 8 6.68 8.64 9.62
CA LYS A 8 6.74 8.10 10.99
C LYS A 8 7.98 8.59 11.74
N VAL A 9 9.15 8.57 11.10
CA VAL A 9 10.40 9.07 11.67
C VAL A 9 10.28 10.55 12.03
N HIS A 10 9.73 11.37 11.15
CA HIS A 10 9.49 12.79 11.44
C HIS A 10 8.52 13.01 12.59
N ILE A 11 7.44 12.22 12.72
CA ILE A 11 6.49 12.35 13.84
C ILE A 11 7.17 12.02 15.18
N VAL A 12 7.95 10.94 15.23
CA VAL A 12 8.69 10.55 16.44
C VAL A 12 9.74 11.60 16.80
N ASN A 13 10.53 12.05 15.82
CA ASN A 13 11.56 13.07 16.02
C ASN A 13 10.95 14.39 16.51
N TYR A 14 9.84 14.82 15.92
CA TYR A 14 9.13 16.04 16.35
C TYR A 14 8.64 15.93 17.79
N SER A 15 8.03 14.80 18.16
CA SER A 15 7.54 14.58 19.53
C SER A 15 8.68 14.59 20.55
N ARG A 16 9.80 13.93 20.25
CA ARG A 16 10.94 13.80 21.17
C ARG A 16 11.71 15.11 21.34
N THR A 17 11.86 15.88 20.27
CA THR A 17 12.64 17.14 20.27
C THR A 17 11.81 18.36 20.67
N ARG A 18 10.50 18.20 20.86
CA ARG A 18 9.57 19.30 21.17
C ARG A 18 9.96 20.06 22.43
N ASP A 19 10.26 19.36 23.52
CA ASP A 19 10.56 20.01 24.81
C ASP A 19 11.85 20.82 24.75
N ILE A 20 12.85 20.29 24.03
CA ILE A 20 14.15 20.93 23.82
C ILE A 20 14.02 22.14 22.91
N TYR A 21 13.18 22.06 21.88
CA TYR A 21 12.86 23.21 21.03
C TYR A 21 12.06 24.29 21.78
N ILE A 22 11.15 23.91 22.68
CA ILE A 22 10.44 24.86 23.55
C ILE A 22 11.42 25.56 24.50
N ALA A 23 12.34 24.81 25.13
CA ALA A 23 13.38 25.37 25.97
C ALA A 23 14.30 26.33 25.18
N TYR A 24 14.66 25.97 23.95
CA TYR A 24 15.41 26.83 23.04
C TYR A 24 14.68 28.14 22.73
N ARG A 25 13.36 28.06 22.49
CA ARG A 25 12.50 29.24 22.25
C ARG A 25 12.39 30.12 23.49
N LYS A 26 12.25 29.53 24.68
CA LYS A 26 12.20 30.25 25.96
C LYS A 26 13.53 30.91 26.30
N ALA A 27 14.64 30.29 25.94
CA ALA A 27 15.99 30.86 26.10
C ALA A 27 16.32 31.96 25.08
N GLY A 28 15.35 32.45 24.30
CA GLY A 28 15.53 33.55 23.36
C GLY A 28 16.47 33.24 22.21
N TYR A 29 16.54 31.97 21.76
CA TYR A 29 17.47 31.54 20.71
C TYR A 29 18.96 31.74 21.07
N SER A 30 19.30 31.50 22.34
CA SER A 30 20.69 31.57 22.80
C SER A 30 21.63 30.67 21.99
N LYS A 31 22.72 31.24 21.47
CA LYS A 31 23.77 30.52 20.75
C LYS A 31 24.41 29.41 21.59
N LYS A 32 24.49 29.59 22.92
CA LYS A 32 25.03 28.57 23.84
C LYS A 32 24.13 27.33 23.88
N PHE A 33 22.81 27.52 23.90
CA PHE A 33 21.84 26.42 23.88
C PHE A 33 21.79 25.75 22.51
N TYR A 34 21.91 26.53 21.43
CA TYR A 34 22.02 25.99 20.08
C TYR A 34 23.24 25.09 19.94
N GLY A 35 24.41 25.49 20.46
CA GLY A 35 25.63 24.69 20.40
C GLY A 35 25.50 23.33 21.10
N ALA A 36 24.84 23.28 22.26
CA ALA A 36 24.64 22.04 23.01
C ALA A 36 23.59 21.10 22.36
N ASN A 37 22.52 21.67 21.78
CA ASN A 37 21.36 20.91 21.27
C ASN A 37 21.17 21.06 19.74
N ALA A 38 22.25 21.32 19.00
CA ALA A 38 22.19 21.67 17.58
C ALA A 38 21.50 20.58 16.75
N SER A 39 21.88 19.31 16.99
CA SER A 39 21.33 18.14 16.30
C SER A 39 19.83 18.00 16.50
N GLU A 40 19.35 18.13 17.73
CA GLU A 40 17.95 17.98 18.08
C GLU A 40 17.09 19.13 17.56
N ILE A 41 17.62 20.37 17.58
CA ILE A 41 16.95 21.53 17.00
C ILE A 41 16.83 21.39 15.48
N LEU A 42 17.87 20.89 14.81
CA LEU A 42 17.84 20.63 13.38
C LEU A 42 16.84 19.53 13.02
N LEU A 43 16.81 18.43 13.79
CA LEU A 43 15.82 17.37 13.61
C LEU A 43 14.38 17.86 13.80
N HIS A 44 14.14 18.72 14.80
CA HIS A 44 12.84 19.34 15.01
C HIS A 44 12.40 20.21 13.82
N LYS A 45 13.31 21.04 13.32
CA LYS A 45 13.06 21.92 12.16
C LYS A 45 12.81 21.10 10.88
N ALA A 46 13.61 20.06 10.64
CA ALA A 46 13.44 19.18 9.49
C ALA A 46 12.09 18.46 9.54
N ALA A 47 11.69 17.94 10.72
CA ALA A 47 10.38 17.34 10.90
C ALA A 47 9.23 18.33 10.68
N LYS A 48 9.37 19.57 11.19
CA LYS A 48 8.38 20.63 10.97
C LYS A 48 8.24 20.97 9.48
N ALA A 49 9.35 21.15 8.76
CA ALA A 49 9.34 21.43 7.33
C ALA A 49 8.69 20.28 6.53
N ALA A 50 8.96 19.04 6.91
CA ALA A 50 8.31 17.88 6.28
C ALA A 50 6.78 17.88 6.48
N PHE A 51 6.28 18.41 7.61
CA PHE A 51 4.84 18.57 7.83
C PHE A 51 4.26 19.75 7.07
N ASP A 52 4.98 20.86 6.93
CA ASP A 52 4.51 22.05 6.23
C ASP A 52 4.32 21.80 4.71
N VAL A 53 5.07 20.85 4.14
CA VAL A 53 4.93 20.42 2.73
C VAL A 53 3.70 19.53 2.52
N LEU A 54 3.13 18.94 3.58
CA LEU A 54 1.96 18.09 3.44
C LEU A 54 0.72 18.94 3.09
N PRO A 55 -0.03 18.60 2.03
CA PRO A 55 -1.21 19.36 1.61
C PRO A 55 -2.36 19.29 2.63
N THR A 56 -2.28 18.35 3.59
CA THR A 56 -3.24 18.21 4.68
C THR A 56 -2.62 18.70 5.98
N LYS A 57 -3.12 19.83 6.52
CA LYS A 57 -2.70 20.42 7.81
C LYS A 57 -2.99 19.53 9.04
N LYS A 58 -3.59 18.36 8.87
CA LYS A 58 -3.89 17.42 9.95
C LYS A 58 -2.71 16.48 10.14
N ILE A 59 -1.81 16.83 11.05
CA ILE A 59 -0.80 15.91 11.56
C ILE A 59 -1.53 14.93 12.50
N SER A 60 -2.02 13.82 11.97
CA SER A 60 -2.61 12.76 12.79
C SER A 60 -1.51 12.10 13.64
N THR A 61 -1.86 11.66 14.85
CA THR A 61 -0.93 10.91 15.69
C THR A 61 -0.52 9.61 14.99
N VAL A 62 0.72 9.15 15.17
CA VAL A 62 1.25 7.90 14.56
C VAL A 62 0.26 6.73 14.68
N LYS A 63 -0.44 6.63 15.83
CA LYS A 63 -1.45 5.59 16.10
C LYS A 63 -2.64 5.65 15.13
N VAL A 64 -3.14 6.83 14.80
CA VAL A 64 -4.25 7.03 13.87
C VAL A 64 -3.80 6.67 12.45
N LEU A 65 -2.62 7.14 12.05
CA LEU A 65 -2.03 6.82 10.75
C LEU A 65 -1.83 5.31 10.57
N GLN A 66 -1.39 4.63 11.63
CA GLN A 66 -1.21 3.18 11.64
C GLN A 66 -2.55 2.44 11.51
N ALA A 67 -3.57 2.85 12.26
CA ALA A 67 -4.89 2.24 12.20
C ALA A 67 -5.57 2.42 10.83
N GLU A 68 -5.48 3.62 10.24
CA GLU A 68 -5.98 3.90 8.89
C GLU A 68 -5.26 3.05 7.84
N TYR A 69 -3.94 2.91 7.96
CA TYR A 69 -3.15 2.06 7.08
C TYR A 69 -3.54 0.58 7.18
N GLU A 70 -3.68 0.07 8.40
CA GLU A 70 -4.08 -1.32 8.64
C GLU A 70 -5.47 -1.61 8.10
N THR A 71 -6.40 -0.67 8.27
CA THR A 71 -7.76 -0.76 7.73
C THR A 71 -7.73 -0.84 6.20
N ARG A 72 -7.01 0.08 5.54
CA ARG A 72 -6.87 0.08 4.07
C ARG A 72 -6.16 -1.16 3.55
N LEU A 73 -5.17 -1.67 4.28
CA LEU A 73 -4.47 -2.89 3.92
C LEU A 73 -5.39 -4.11 4.03
N ALA A 74 -6.23 -4.17 5.07
CA ALA A 74 -7.22 -5.23 5.25
C ALA A 74 -8.29 -5.18 4.14
N GLU A 75 -8.78 -4.00 3.78
CA GLU A 75 -9.71 -3.80 2.65
C GLU A 75 -9.10 -4.30 1.34
N LYS A 76 -7.84 -3.92 1.04
CA LYS A 76 -7.12 -4.39 -0.14
C LYS A 76 -6.99 -5.92 -0.16
N LYS A 77 -6.63 -6.52 0.97
CA LYS A 77 -6.49 -7.99 1.09
C LYS A 77 -7.83 -8.68 0.84
N LYS A 78 -8.91 -8.18 1.45
CA LYS A 78 -10.26 -8.73 1.27
C LYS A 78 -10.72 -8.67 -0.19
N ALA A 79 -10.51 -7.54 -0.86
CA ALA A 79 -10.81 -7.39 -2.28
C ALA A 79 -9.97 -8.32 -3.18
N TYR A 80 -8.69 -8.50 -2.83
CA TYR A 80 -7.78 -9.36 -3.59
C TYR A 80 -8.17 -10.84 -3.57
N VAL A 81 -8.72 -11.34 -2.45
CA VAL A 81 -9.18 -12.74 -2.35
C VAL A 81 -10.26 -13.03 -3.39
N ASN A 82 -11.24 -12.14 -3.54
CA ASN A 82 -12.32 -12.29 -4.52
C ASN A 82 -11.78 -12.20 -5.96
N TYR A 83 -10.85 -11.28 -6.22
CA TYR A 83 -10.18 -11.17 -7.51
C TYR A 83 -9.38 -12.44 -7.86
N ALA A 84 -8.65 -13.00 -6.89
CA ALA A 84 -7.85 -14.20 -7.09
C ALA A 84 -8.71 -15.42 -7.41
N ALA A 85 -9.86 -15.57 -6.74
CA ALA A 85 -10.83 -16.63 -7.03
C ALA A 85 -11.42 -16.50 -8.44
N ALA A 86 -11.93 -15.32 -8.81
CA ALA A 86 -12.50 -15.07 -10.14
C ALA A 86 -11.48 -15.28 -11.27
N ARG A 87 -10.21 -14.88 -11.06
CA ARG A 87 -9.12 -15.12 -12.03
C ARG A 87 -8.80 -16.61 -12.18
N LYS A 88 -8.87 -17.39 -11.09
CA LYS A 88 -8.64 -18.84 -11.12
C LYS A 88 -9.74 -19.54 -11.91
N GLU A 89 -11.00 -19.16 -11.69
CA GLU A 89 -12.15 -19.69 -12.43
C GLU A 89 -12.07 -19.35 -13.92
N MET A 90 -11.80 -18.09 -14.27
CA MET A 90 -11.60 -17.67 -15.66
C MET A 90 -10.49 -18.50 -16.35
N LYS A 91 -9.35 -18.70 -15.68
CA LYS A 91 -8.26 -19.51 -16.23
C LYS A 91 -8.69 -20.97 -16.42
N GLY A 92 -9.42 -21.54 -15.46
CA GLY A 92 -9.98 -22.88 -15.56
C GLY A 92 -10.94 -23.04 -16.74
N LEU A 93 -11.85 -22.08 -16.94
CA LEU A 93 -12.78 -22.06 -18.07
C LEU A 93 -12.05 -21.95 -19.41
N LEU A 94 -11.03 -21.09 -19.51
CA LEU A 94 -10.22 -20.96 -20.73
C LEU A 94 -9.44 -22.24 -21.04
N THR A 95 -8.91 -22.91 -20.02
CA THR A 95 -8.25 -24.22 -20.19
C THR A 95 -9.25 -25.29 -20.62
N ALA A 96 -10.43 -25.36 -20.00
CA ALA A 96 -11.49 -26.29 -20.39
C ALA A 96 -11.93 -26.04 -21.84
N LYS A 97 -12.12 -24.77 -22.23
CA LYS A 97 -12.43 -24.38 -23.60
C LYS A 97 -11.32 -24.81 -24.58
N ALA A 98 -10.06 -24.52 -24.27
CA ALA A 98 -8.94 -24.92 -25.12
C ALA A 98 -8.81 -26.46 -25.26
N ASN A 99 -9.13 -27.20 -24.20
CA ASN A 99 -9.15 -28.67 -24.24
C ASN A 99 -10.29 -29.19 -25.12
N ILE A 100 -11.49 -28.59 -25.03
CA ILE A 100 -12.64 -28.93 -25.87
C ILE A 100 -12.33 -28.60 -27.34
N ASP A 101 -11.83 -27.39 -27.62
CA ASP A 101 -11.45 -26.96 -28.97
C ASP A 101 -10.42 -27.95 -29.55
N ARG A 102 -9.39 -28.32 -28.78
CA ARG A 102 -8.39 -29.31 -29.18
C ARG A 102 -8.99 -30.71 -29.42
N LEU A 103 -9.90 -31.18 -28.58
CA LEU A 103 -10.58 -32.47 -28.78
C LEU A 103 -11.50 -32.44 -29.99
N LEU A 104 -12.22 -31.34 -30.21
CA LEU A 104 -13.12 -31.14 -31.36
C LEU A 104 -12.36 -31.03 -32.68
N ASP A 105 -11.13 -30.51 -32.66
CA ASP A 105 -10.21 -30.47 -33.80
C ASP A 105 -9.51 -31.83 -34.02
N ILE A 106 -9.31 -32.62 -32.95
CA ILE A 106 -8.73 -33.98 -33.04
C ILE A 106 -9.77 -35.01 -33.45
N ILE A 107 -11.06 -34.84 -33.10
CA ILE A 107 -12.15 -35.70 -33.59
C ILE A 107 -12.21 -35.51 -35.11
N PRO A 108 -11.74 -36.47 -35.92
CA PRO A 108 -11.77 -36.32 -37.36
C PRO A 108 -13.23 -36.21 -37.80
N GLU A 109 -13.50 -35.42 -38.83
CA GLU A 109 -14.84 -35.24 -39.43
C GLU A 109 -15.63 -36.54 -39.65
N GLN A 110 -14.93 -37.68 -39.69
CA GLN A 110 -15.45 -39.03 -39.84
C GLN A 110 -16.47 -39.41 -38.75
N LEU A 111 -16.24 -39.12 -37.46
CA LEU A 111 -17.20 -39.42 -36.38
C LEU A 111 -18.40 -38.46 -36.36
N ARG A 112 -18.25 -37.24 -36.89
CA ARG A 112 -19.35 -36.26 -37.02
C ARG A 112 -20.32 -36.62 -38.16
N LYS A 113 -19.88 -37.41 -39.14
CA LYS A 113 -20.70 -37.91 -40.27
C LYS A 113 -21.44 -39.21 -39.91
N GLU A 114 -20.86 -40.08 -39.07
CA GLU A 114 -21.51 -41.31 -38.59
C GLU A 114 -22.75 -41.05 -37.73
N ASN A 115 -22.73 -40.03 -36.85
CA ASN A 115 -23.90 -39.68 -36.02
C ASN A 115 -25.04 -38.96 -36.78
N LYS A 116 -24.92 -38.79 -38.11
CA LYS A 116 -25.95 -38.19 -38.98
C LYS A 116 -26.58 -39.16 -39.97
N GLN A 117 -26.22 -40.45 -39.98
CA GLN A 117 -26.91 -41.42 -40.83
C GLN A 117 -28.17 -41.95 -40.11
N PRO A 118 -29.38 -41.79 -40.68
CA PRO A 118 -30.61 -42.23 -40.06
C PRO A 118 -30.70 -43.76 -40.09
N GLN A 119 -31.10 -44.34 -38.95
CA GLN A 119 -31.61 -45.70 -38.88
C GLN A 119 -32.78 -45.84 -39.88
N ARG A 120 -32.59 -46.60 -40.95
CA ARG A 120 -33.64 -47.20 -41.77
C ARG A 120 -33.17 -48.55 -42.29
#